data_AF-A0A2X1K808-F1
#
_entry.id   AF-A0A2X1K808-F1
#
_cell.length_a   1.000
_cell.length_b   1.000
_cell.length_c   1.000
_cell.angle_alpha   90.00
_cell.angle_beta   90.00
_cell.angle_gamma   90.00
#
_symmetry.space_group_name_H-M   'P 1'
#
loop_
_entity.id
_entity.type
_entity.pdbx_description
1 polymer ?
#
loop_
_entity_poly.entity_id
_entity_poly.type
_entity_poly.pdbx_seq_one_letter_code
_entity_poly.pdbx_strand_id
1 'polypeptide(L)' 'MKMALQYWQAKGEARQRFLTFRNGYHGDTFGAMSVCDPDNSMHSLWKGYLPENLFAPARKAAWMANGMSAIWWALPA' A
#
# COMPACT_ATOMS: atom_id res chain seq x y z
N MET A 1 0.88 2.98 12.51
CA MET A 1 1.42 1.62 12.77
C MET A 1 1.62 1.31 14.25
N LYS A 2 2.46 2.05 14.99
CA LYS A 2 2.75 1.77 16.42
C LYS A 2 1.49 1.57 17.28
N MET A 3 0.50 2.45 17.13
CA MET A 3 -0.78 2.34 17.83
C MET A 3 -1.53 1.02 17.55
N ALA A 4 -1.54 0.55 16.30
CA ALA A 4 -2.21 -0.70 15.93
C ALA A 4 -1.50 -1.92 16.53
N LEU A 5 -0.16 -1.91 16.55
CA LEU A 5 0.63 -2.97 17.18
C LEU A 5 0.40 -2.99 18.70
N GLN A 6 0.46 -1.82 19.35
CA GLN A 6 0.20 -1.67 20.78
C GLN A 6 -1.21 -2.12 21.18
N TYR A 7 -2.21 -1.85 20.34
CA TYR A 7 -3.59 -2.30 20.56
C TYR A 7 -3.68 -3.83 20.66
N TRP A 8 -3.08 -4.56 19.72
CA TRP A 8 -3.13 -6.02 19.72
C TRP A 8 -2.27 -6.62 20.84
N GLN A 9 -1.13 -6.00 21.15
CA GLN A 9 -0.33 -6.35 22.33
C GLN A 9 -1.12 -6.21 23.63
N ALA A 10 -1.87 -5.11 23.81
CA ALA A 10 -2.72 -4.89 24.97
C ALA A 10 -3.87 -5.92 25.08
N LYS A 11 -4.29 -6.50 23.95
CA LYS A 11 -5.24 -7.61 23.89
C LYS A 11 -4.62 -8.99 24.10
N GLY A 12 -3.28 -9.09 24.25
CA GLY A 12 -2.58 -10.37 24.36
C GLY A 12 -2.47 -11.14 23.04
N GLU A 13 -2.73 -10.49 21.90
CA GLU A 13 -2.65 -11.11 20.57
C GLU A 13 -1.43 -10.62 19.79
N ALA A 14 -0.60 -11.54 19.31
CA ALA A 14 0.57 -11.22 18.51
C ALA A 14 0.22 -10.93 17.03
N ARG A 15 -0.36 -9.76 16.76
CA ARG A 15 -0.65 -9.30 15.38
C ARG A 15 0.35 -8.24 14.92
N GLN A 16 1.31 -8.65 14.10
CA GLN A 16 2.42 -7.79 13.66
C GLN A 16 2.45 -7.47 12.17
N ARG A 17 1.60 -8.13 11.37
CA ARG A 17 1.53 -7.95 9.91
C ARG A 17 0.39 -7.02 9.55
N PHE A 18 0.63 -6.16 8.57
CA PHE A 18 -0.37 -5.28 7.98
C PHE A 18 -0.87 -5.84 6.66
N LEU A 19 -2.12 -5.53 6.31
CA LEU A 19 -2.69 -5.76 4.98
C LEU A 19 -2.81 -4.42 4.26
N THR A 20 -2.30 -4.36 3.03
CA THR A 20 -2.32 -3.16 2.18
C THR A 20 -2.58 -3.56 0.74
N PHE A 21 -2.93 -2.60 -0.11
CA PHE A 21 -3.09 -2.82 -1.55
C PHE A 21 -1.77 -2.59 -2.28
N ARG A 22 -1.55 -3.35 -3.35
CA ARG A 22 -0.55 -3.00 -4.37
C ARG A 22 -0.86 -1.62 -4.96
N ASN A 23 0.17 -0.95 -5.44
CA ASN A 23 0.22 0.43 -5.93
C ASN A 23 -0.06 1.51 -4.87
N GLY A 24 0.04 1.17 -3.57
CA GLY A 24 -0.11 2.12 -2.47
C GLY A 24 1.20 2.84 -2.09
N TYR A 25 1.08 4.09 -1.63
CA TYR A 25 2.18 4.88 -1.06
C TYR A 25 1.77 5.43 0.31
N HIS A 26 2.60 5.19 1.33
CA HIS A 26 2.34 5.55 2.72
C HIS A 26 3.45 6.40 3.36
N GLY A 27 4.50 6.75 2.59
CA GLY A 27 5.64 7.57 3.02
C GLY A 27 6.99 6.84 2.97
N ASP A 28 8.08 7.60 3.21
CA ASP A 28 9.47 7.15 2.99
C ASP A 28 10.21 6.67 4.25
N THR A 29 9.59 6.74 5.43
CA THR A 29 10.18 6.16 6.66
C THR A 29 10.10 4.64 6.63
N PHE A 30 11.03 3.91 7.25
CA PHE A 30 11.07 2.43 7.18
C PHE A 30 9.74 1.75 7.51
N GLY A 31 9.02 2.23 8.54
CA GLY A 31 7.70 1.68 8.87
C GLY A 31 6.70 1.88 7.74
N ALA A 32 6.57 3.10 7.22
CA ALA A 32 5.68 3.42 6.12
C ALA A 32 6.06 2.69 4.83
N MET A 33 7.35 2.67 4.51
CA MET A 33 7.88 1.98 3.34
C MET A 33 7.52 0.50 3.34
N SER A 34 7.54 -0.17 4.50
CA SER A 34 7.17 -1.60 4.62
C SER A 34 5.75 -1.95 4.17
N VAL A 35 4.85 -0.96 4.06
CA VAL A 35 3.46 -1.13 3.59
C VAL A 35 3.19 -0.42 2.24
N CYS A 36 4.22 0.17 1.63
CA CYS A 36 4.17 0.68 0.26
C CYS A 36 4.24 -0.47 -0.76
N ASP A 37 3.92 -0.18 -2.02
CA ASP A 37 4.01 -1.17 -3.09
C ASP A 37 5.42 -1.79 -3.17
N PRO A 38 5.55 -3.13 -3.12
CA PRO A 38 6.84 -3.79 -3.04
C PRO A 38 7.62 -3.76 -4.36
N ASP A 39 6.97 -3.48 -5.49
CA ASP A 39 7.57 -3.46 -6.82
C ASP A 39 7.97 -2.04 -7.24
N ASN A 40 7.22 -1.02 -6.80
CA ASN A 40 7.40 0.38 -7.21
C ASN A 40 8.16 1.25 -6.19
N SER A 41 8.28 0.81 -4.94
CA SER A 41 9.06 1.52 -3.92
C SER A 41 10.50 1.01 -3.85
N MET A 42 11.39 1.71 -3.13
CA MET A 42 12.77 1.26 -2.84
C MET A 42 12.82 -0.05 -2.00
N HIS A 43 11.70 -0.77 -1.87
CA HIS A 43 11.53 -2.04 -1.17
C HIS A 43 12.62 -3.07 -1.53
N SER A 44 13.03 -3.12 -2.79
CA SER A 44 14.08 -4.03 -3.27
C SER A 44 15.45 -3.73 -2.66
N LEU A 45 15.79 -2.46 -2.42
CA LEU A 45 17.04 -2.05 -1.78
C LEU A 45 17.07 -2.38 -0.29
N TRP A 46 15.90 -2.36 0.37
CA TRP A 46 15.76 -2.57 1.82
C TRP A 46 15.19 -3.95 2.16
N LYS A 47 15.19 -4.88 1.19
CA LYS A 47 14.69 -6.24 1.37
C LYS A 47 15.47 -6.94 2.49
N GLY A 48 14.75 -7.51 3.45
CA GLY A 48 15.33 -8.14 4.65
C GLY A 48 15.51 -7.21 5.85
N TYR A 49 15.42 -5.88 5.66
CA TYR A 49 15.36 -4.92 6.76
C TYR A 49 13.93 -4.49 7.09
N LEU A 50 13.06 -4.43 6.06
CA LEU A 50 11.66 -4.07 6.23
C LEU A 50 10.83 -5.26 6.76
N PRO A 51 9.87 -5.02 7.68
CA PRO A 51 8.90 -6.02 8.10
C PRO A 51 8.07 -6.58 6.94
N GLU A 52 7.76 -7.88 6.98
CA GLU A 52 6.96 -8.54 5.94
C GLU A 52 5.44 -8.34 6.15
N ASN A 53 4.79 -7.72 5.15
CA ASN A 53 3.35 -7.45 5.16
C ASN A 53 2.59 -8.23 4.08
N LEU A 54 1.26 -8.16 4.12
CA LEU A 54 0.35 -8.80 3.18
C LEU A 54 -0.10 -7.77 2.13
N PHE A 55 -0.05 -8.15 0.85
CA PHE A 55 -0.37 -7.28 -0.27
C PHE A 55 -1.52 -7.85 -1.10
N ALA A 56 -2.68 -7.19 -1.04
CA ALA A 56 -3.83 -7.51 -1.89
C ALA A 56 -3.68 -6.85 -3.28
N PRO A 57 -4.31 -7.40 -4.34
CA PRO A 57 -4.30 -6.79 -5.66
C PRO A 57 -4.78 -5.34 -5.63
N ALA A 58 -4.15 -4.47 -6.42
CA ALA A 58 -4.59 -3.10 -6.58
C ALA A 58 -6.04 -3.07 -7.09
N ARG A 59 -6.84 -2.13 -6.57
CA ARG A 59 -8.20 -1.94 -7.08
C ARG A 59 -8.10 -1.47 -8.52
N LYS A 60 -8.66 -2.24 -9.47
CA LYS A 60 -8.84 -1.73 -10.84
C LYS A 60 -9.73 -0.50 -10.76
N ALA A 61 -9.26 0.63 -11.26
CA ALA A 61 -10.06 1.83 -11.28
C ALA A 61 -11.30 1.58 -12.14
N ALA A 62 -12.49 1.90 -11.61
CA ALA A 62 -13.77 1.57 -12.26
C ALA A 62 -13.88 2.19 -13.67
N TRP A 63 -13.22 3.32 -13.92
CA TRP A 63 -13.20 3.98 -15.23
C TRP A 63 -12.42 3.20 -16.30
N MET A 64 -11.43 2.39 -15.92
CA MET A 64 -10.74 1.50 -16.86
C MET A 64 -11.58 0.29 -17.25
N ALA A 65 -12.53 -0.14 -16.41
CA ALA A 65 -13.38 -1.30 -16.67
C ALA A 65 -14.46 -1.03 -17.74
N ASN A 66 -14.83 0.25 -17.96
CA ASN A 66 -15.90 0.64 -18.88
C ASN A 66 -15.39 1.12 -20.26
N GLY A 67 -14.10 0.95 -20.58
CA GLY A 67 -13.56 1.35 -21.88
C GLY A 67 -13.65 2.85 -22.20
N MET A 68 -14.00 3.69 -21.23
CA MET A 68 -14.09 5.12 -21.41
C MET A 68 -12.68 5.69 -21.40
N SER A 69 -12.14 5.91 -22.62
CA SER A 69 -10.87 6.61 -22.76
C SER A 69 -10.99 8.00 -22.13
N ALA A 70 -10.01 8.26 -21.30
CA ALA A 70 -9.63 9.52 -20.72
C ALA A 70 -9.24 10.51 -21.86
N ILE A 71 -10.20 10.93 -22.70
CA ILE A 71 -9.97 11.89 -23.81
C ILE A 71 -11.01 13.03 -23.79
N TRP A 72 -12.06 12.98 -22.97
CA TRP A 72 -13.19 13.91 -23.06
C TRP A 72 -13.09 15.22 -22.26
N TRP A 73 -12.05 15.41 -21.45
CA TRP A 73 -11.89 16.58 -20.55
C TRP A 73 -10.74 17.53 -20.95
N ALA A 74 -10.19 17.40 -22.17
CA ALA A 74 -9.08 18.21 -22.68
C ALA A 74 -9.45 19.06 -23.92
N LEU A 75 -10.73 19.39 -24.11
CA LEU A 75 -11.16 20.38 -25.09
C LEU A 75 -11.51 21.68 -24.36
N PRO A 76 -10.77 22.79 -24.57
CA PRO A 76 -11.17 24.09 -24.07
C PRO A 76 -12.47 24.52 -24.75
N ALA A 77 -13.37 25.12 -23.96
CA ALA A 77 -14.55 25.82 -24.44
C ALA A 77 -14.18 27.04 -25.30
#